data_AF-A0A0B7NXC9-F1
#
_entry.id   AF-A0A0B7NXC9-F1
#
_cell.length_a   1.000
_cell.length_b   1.000
_cell.length_c   1.000
_cell.angle_alpha   90.00
_cell.angle_beta   90.00
_cell.angle_gamma   90.00
#
_symmetry.space_group_name_H-M   'P 1'
#
loop_
_entity.id
_entity.type
_entity.pdbx_description
1 polymer ?
#
loop_
_entity_poly.entity_id
_entity_poly.type
_entity_poly.pdbx_seq_one_letter_code
_entity_poly.pdbx_strand_id
1 'polypeptide(L)'
;MKEANTRRDYVRYTVQDKVRFFDLKIEKCMSAAAAARQLGIHVRTAQKWVKQSNTCPDSIFESSEKGGRKCILTEEHNAMCEIHSL
;
A
#
# COMPACT_ATOMS: atom_id res chain seq x y z
N MET A 1 -5.46 -16.13 30.27
CA MET A 1 -6.45 -15.94 29.18
C MET A 1 -5.65 -15.63 27.92
N LYS A 2 -5.76 -16.43 26.86
CA LYS A 2 -5.06 -16.14 25.60
C LYS A 2 -5.91 -15.13 24.83
N GLU A 3 -5.46 -13.88 24.77
CA GLU A 3 -6.07 -12.86 23.93
C GLU A 3 -6.02 -13.36 22.48
N ALA A 4 -7.19 -13.65 21.92
CA ALA A 4 -7.31 -13.96 20.50
C ALA A 4 -6.90 -12.70 19.73
N ASN A 5 -5.75 -12.76 19.07
CA ASN A 5 -5.35 -11.77 18.08
C ASN A 5 -6.39 -11.83 16.95
N THR A 6 -7.43 -11.00 17.06
CA THR A 6 -8.37 -10.73 15.98
C THR A 6 -7.57 -10.04 14.89
N ARG A 7 -6.95 -10.84 14.01
CA ARG A 7 -6.38 -10.38 12.75
C ARG A 7 -7.45 -9.51 12.11
N ARG A 8 -7.22 -8.21 12.05
CA ARG A 8 -8.10 -7.29 11.33
C ARG A 8 -8.10 -7.78 9.89
N ASP A 9 -9.27 -8.12 9.36
CA ASP A 9 -9.43 -8.49 7.97
C ASP A 9 -8.86 -7.36 7.12
N TYR A 10 -7.75 -7.63 6.45
CA TYR A 10 -7.05 -6.64 5.67
C TYR A 10 -7.86 -6.37 4.40
N VAL A 11 -8.61 -5.27 4.39
CA VAL A 11 -9.36 -4.84 3.20
C VAL A 11 -8.35 -4.40 2.13
N ARG A 12 -8.29 -5.17 1.05
CA ARG A 12 -7.45 -4.87 -0.12
C ARG A 12 -8.30 -4.14 -1.16
N TYR A 13 -8.04 -2.86 -1.36
CA TYR A 13 -8.68 -2.06 -2.39
C TYR A 13 -8.06 -2.34 -3.76
N THR A 14 -8.91 -2.42 -4.78
CA THR A 14 -8.50 -2.65 -6.17
C THR A 14 -8.09 -1.34 -6.84
N VAL A 15 -7.47 -1.44 -8.03
CA VAL A 15 -7.21 -0.29 -8.91
C VAL A 15 -8.53 0.39 -9.29
N GLN A 16 -9.59 -0.38 -9.52
CA GLN A 16 -10.92 0.13 -9.83
C GLN A 16 -11.50 1.00 -8.70
N ASP A 17 -11.28 0.62 -7.44
CA ASP A 17 -11.73 1.44 -6.29
C ASP A 17 -11.02 2.80 -6.23
N LYS A 18 -9.74 2.85 -6.64
CA LYS A 18 -9.00 4.12 -6.76
C LYS A 18 -9.57 4.99 -7.87
N VAL A 19 -9.84 4.41 -9.05
CA VAL A 19 -10.46 5.13 -10.18
C VAL A 19 -11.80 5.73 -9.75
N ARG A 20 -12.70 4.90 -9.21
CA ARG A 20 -14.02 5.34 -8.72
C ARG A 20 -13.92 6.45 -7.68
N PHE A 21 -12.90 6.41 -6.83
CA PHE A 21 -12.66 7.47 -5.84
C PHE A 21 -12.27 8.80 -6.49
N PHE A 22 -11.32 8.80 -7.44
CA PHE A 22 -10.89 10.02 -8.09
C PHE A 22 -11.95 10.59 -9.02
N ASP A 23 -12.65 9.75 -9.78
CA ASP A 23 -13.77 10.15 -10.62
C ASP A 23 -14.84 10.82 -9.77
N LEU A 24 -15.27 10.19 -8.68
CA LEU A 24 -16.27 10.77 -7.78
C LEU A 24 -15.80 12.09 -7.17
N LYS A 25 -14.53 12.17 -6.76
CA LYS A 25 -13.97 13.38 -6.17
C LYS A 25 -13.95 14.55 -7.17
N ILE A 26 -13.61 14.28 -8.44
CA ILE A 26 -13.51 15.29 -9.49
C ILE A 26 -14.91 15.68 -10.00
N GLU A 27 -15.72 14.69 -10.38
CA GLU A 27 -17.07 14.88 -10.92
C GLU A 27 -17.95 15.68 -9.96
N LYS A 28 -17.90 15.37 -8.67
CA LYS A 28 -18.72 16.03 -7.64
C LYS A 28 -17.99 17.12 -6.87
N CYS A 29 -16.76 17.46 -7.25
CA CYS A 29 -15.90 18.43 -6.54
C CYS A 29 -15.84 18.19 -5.01
N MET A 30 -15.75 16.92 -4.59
CA MET A 30 -15.84 16.53 -3.19
C MET A 30 -14.48 16.60 -2.48
N SER A 31 -14.52 16.71 -1.15
CA SER A 31 -13.34 16.46 -0.32
C SER A 31 -12.99 14.96 -0.30
N ALA A 32 -11.72 14.64 -0.09
CA ALA A 32 -11.26 13.25 -0.02
C ALA A 32 -11.99 12.44 1.05
N ALA A 33 -12.29 13.04 2.20
CA ALA A 33 -13.01 12.37 3.28
C ALA A 33 -14.48 12.11 2.92
N ALA A 34 -15.14 13.04 2.22
CA ALA A 34 -16.52 12.89 1.81
C ALA A 34 -16.66 11.78 0.75
N ALA A 35 -15.80 11.77 -0.27
CA ALA A 35 -15.78 10.71 -1.28
C ALA A 35 -15.45 9.33 -0.67
N ALA A 36 -14.53 9.29 0.30
CA ALA A 36 -14.19 8.06 1.01
C ALA A 36 -15.39 7.48 1.78
N ARG A 37 -16.12 8.32 2.53
CA ARG A 37 -17.32 7.90 3.25
C ARG A 37 -18.40 7.39 2.31
N GLN A 38 -18.60 8.06 1.18
CA GLN A 38 -19.60 7.66 0.18
C GLN A 38 -19.25 6.31 -0.47
N LEU A 39 -17.96 6.02 -0.68
CA LEU A 39 -17.49 4.76 -1.26
C LEU A 39 -17.20 3.66 -0.22
N GLY A 40 -17.41 3.92 1.07
CA GLY A 40 -17.09 2.97 2.14
C GLY A 40 -15.57 2.75 2.33
N ILE A 41 -14.74 3.65 1.83
CA ILE A 41 -13.29 3.57 1.94
C ILE A 41 -12.83 4.23 3.25
N HIS A 42 -11.85 3.63 3.91
CA HIS A 42 -11.27 4.23 5.09
C HIS A 42 -10.62 5.59 4.76
N VAL A 43 -10.98 6.66 5.49
CA VAL A 43 -10.55 8.04 5.21
C VAL A 43 -9.03 8.18 5.13
N ARG A 44 -8.29 7.49 6.02
CA ARG A 44 -6.81 7.47 5.99
C ARG A 44 -6.24 6.93 4.67
N THR A 45 -6.91 5.95 4.06
CA THR A 45 -6.51 5.37 2.77
C THR A 45 -6.72 6.37 1.66
N ALA A 46 -7.87 7.03 1.62
CA ALA A 46 -8.18 8.07 0.64
C ALA A 46 -7.19 9.25 0.70
N GLN A 47 -6.86 9.72 1.91
CA GLN A 47 -5.85 10.77 2.09
C GLN A 47 -4.47 10.33 1.58
N LYS A 48 -4.09 9.06 1.80
CA LYS A 48 -2.84 8.52 1.28
C LYS A 48 -2.81 8.51 -0.25
N TRP A 49 -3.90 8.13 -0.90
CA TRP A 49 -4.01 8.16 -2.37
C TRP A 49 -3.88 9.57 -2.92
N VAL A 50 -4.52 10.56 -2.31
CA VAL A 50 -4.39 11.98 -2.72
C VAL A 50 -2.96 12.50 -2.52
N LYS A 51 -2.28 12.10 -1.44
CA LYS A 51 -0.87 12.47 -1.24
C LYS A 51 0.03 11.86 -2.32
N GLN A 52 -0.20 10.59 -2.64
CA GLN A 52 0.55 9.88 -3.70
C GLN A 52 0.30 10.50 -5.07
N SER A 53 -0.95 10.90 -5.38
CA SER A 53 -1.28 11.53 -6.66
C SER A 53 -0.56 12.85 -6.89
N ASN A 54 -0.37 13.64 -5.84
CA ASN A 54 0.35 14.90 -5.92
C ASN A 54 1.87 14.71 -6.06
N THR A 55 2.40 13.56 -5.62
CA THR A 55 3.85 13.28 -5.62
C THR A 55 4.27 12.60 -6.92
N CYS A 56 3.54 11.55 -7.33
CA CYS A 56 3.80 10.77 -8.54
C CYS A 56 2.46 10.21 -9.07
N PRO A 57 1.81 10.87 -10.03
CA PRO A 57 0.48 10.47 -10.51
C PRO A 57 0.47 9.07 -11.16
N ASP A 58 1.55 8.67 -11.81
CA ASP A 58 1.66 7.36 -12.47
C ASP A 58 1.71 6.20 -11.46
N SER A 59 2.29 6.43 -10.28
CA SER A 59 2.44 5.43 -9.21
C SER A 59 1.14 5.13 -8.44
N ILE A 60 0.07 5.90 -8.68
CA ILE A 60 -1.21 5.73 -7.97
C ILE A 60 -1.84 4.37 -8.31
N PHE A 61 -1.79 3.98 -9.57
CA PHE A 61 -2.43 2.76 -10.08
C PHE A 61 -1.49 1.56 -10.06
N GLU A 62 -0.20 1.81 -9.96
CA GLU A 62 0.79 0.78 -9.74
C GLU A 62 0.50 0.15 -8.35
N SER A 63 -0.06 -1.06 -8.39
CA SER A 63 0.08 -1.95 -7.25
C SER A 63 1.57 -2.06 -7.06
N SER A 64 2.10 -1.51 -5.96
CA SER A 64 3.45 -1.82 -5.57
C SER A 64 3.51 -3.33 -5.39
N GLU A 65 3.83 -4.08 -6.45
CA GLU A 65 4.82 -5.12 -6.37
C GLU A 65 5.89 -4.46 -5.52
N LYS A 66 5.98 -4.90 -4.27
CA LYS A 66 7.07 -4.50 -3.42
C LYS A 66 8.29 -4.95 -4.21
N GLY A 67 8.85 -4.06 -5.04
CA GLY A 67 10.23 -4.15 -5.46
C GLY A 67 10.93 -4.39 -4.14
N GLY A 68 11.35 -5.64 -3.94
CA GLY A 68 11.94 -6.06 -2.70
C GLY A 68 12.97 -5.01 -2.36
N ARG A 69 13.06 -4.61 -1.08
CA ARG A 69 14.23 -3.86 -0.63
C ARG A 69 15.41 -4.58 -1.28
N LYS A 70 16.18 -3.91 -2.13
CA LYS A 70 17.36 -4.52 -2.76
C LYS A 70 18.12 -5.15 -1.60
N CYS A 71 18.23 -6.48 -1.58
CA CYS A 71 18.89 -7.17 -0.50
C CYS A 71 20.30 -6.57 -0.44
N ILE A 72 20.61 -5.84 0.63
CA ILE A 72 21.98 -5.38 0.93
C ILE A 72 22.77 -6.55 1.50
N LEU A 73 22.51 -7.78 1.02
CA LEU A 73 23.37 -8.92 1.28
C LEU A 73 24.16 -9.11 0.00
N THR A 74 25.30 -8.43 -0.06
CA THR A 74 26.35 -8.76 -1.03
C THR A 74 26.73 -10.22 -0.86
N GLU A 75 27.08 -10.85 -1.97
CA GLU A 75 27.50 -12.26 -2.12
C GLU A 75 28.60 -12.70 -1.14
N GLU A 76 29.34 -11.74 -0.59
CA GLU A 76 30.44 -11.93 0.36
C GLU A 76 30.03 -12.55 1.70
N HIS A 77 28.75 -12.49 2.10
CA HIS A 77 28.28 -13.12 3.34
C HIS A 77 27.91 -14.60 3.19
N ASN A 78 27.87 -15.15 1.98
CA ASN A 78 27.55 -16.57 1.77
C ASN A 78 28.78 -17.50 1.83
N ALA A 79 30.00 -16.96 1.78
CA ALA A 79 31.24 -17.74 1.77
C ALA A 79 31.92 -17.87 3.15
N MET A 80 31.38 -17.25 4.21
CA MET A 80 31.99 -17.29 5.56
C MET A 80 31.42 -18.36 6.49
N CYS A 81 30.49 -19.20 6.01
CA CYS A 81 29.95 -20.33 6.78
C CYS A 81 30.56 -21.69 6.36
N GLU A 82 31.37 -21.74 5.30
CA GLU A 82 31.92 -23.00 4.77
C GLU A 82 33.34 -23.34 5.25
N ILE A 83 33.91 -22.55 6.19
CA ILE A 83 35.25 -22.80 6.77
C ILE A 83 35.18 -23.27 8.25
N HIS A 84 33.99 -23.50 8.80
CA HIS A 84 33.83 -24.09 10.15
C HIS A 84 33.05 -25.42 10.14
N SER A 85 33.19 -26.22 9.08
CA SER A 85 32.89 -27.65 9.14
C SER A 85 34.11 -28.40 8.66
N LEU A 86 34.88 -28.87 9.65
CA LEU A 86 36.05 -29.75 9.58
C LEU A 86 36.02 -30.80 8.47
#